data_AF-A0AAV5DTX8-F1
#
_entry.id   AF-A0AAV5DTX8-F1
#
_cell.length_a   1.000
_cell.length_b   1.000
_cell.length_c   1.000
_cell.angle_alpha   90.00
_cell.angle_beta   90.00
_cell.angle_gamma   90.00
#
_symmetry.space_group_name_H-M   'P 1'
#
loop_
_entity.id
_entity.type
_entity.pdbx_description
1 polymer ?
#
loop_
_entity_poly.entity_id
_entity_poly.type
_entity_poly.pdbx_seq_one_letter_code
_entity_poly.pdbx_strand_id
1 'polypeptide(L)'
;MEEKKAFANSPVTYEGYGSRLGVEKGAILDWSDYYFLHLVPSDAKNLDKWPMVPCNLREVTETYSRKLMNLCEVLLKAMSRSLGLDEDYLHVAFGGSDGISACMRVNYYPKCPQPEILSNGTYKSIEHRALANSGDDRLTIAFFCNPRGDLPIAPAAQLVSPGSPAAYGQRPISFNEYRKYVRTKGARGREQVEAISLANKLLHEQQQAPAAEE
;
A
#
# COMPACT_ATOMS: atom_id res chain seq x y z
N MET A 1 -5.09 28.19 5.56
CA MET A 1 -5.07 27.17 6.64
C MET A 1 -6.47 26.79 7.10
N GLU A 2 -7.34 27.75 7.45
CA GLU A 2 -8.70 27.47 7.93
C GLU A 2 -9.56 26.66 6.95
N GLU A 3 -9.51 26.96 5.65
CA GLU A 3 -10.23 26.18 4.63
C GLU A 3 -9.80 24.71 4.58
N LYS A 4 -8.50 24.42 4.76
CA LYS A 4 -7.99 23.04 4.76
C LYS A 4 -8.37 22.30 6.05
N LYS A 5 -8.46 23.01 7.18
CA LYS A 5 -8.89 22.45 8.47
C LYS A 5 -10.36 21.98 8.44
N ALA A 6 -11.21 22.59 7.61
CA ALA A 6 -12.57 22.10 7.40
C ALA A 6 -12.59 20.63 6.92
N PHE A 7 -11.54 20.22 6.21
CA PHE A 7 -11.36 18.86 5.72
C PHE A 7 -10.40 18.04 6.59
N ALA A 8 -10.09 18.46 7.82
CA ALA A 8 -9.16 17.74 8.68
C ALA A 8 -9.60 16.28 8.88
N ASN A 9 -8.64 15.37 8.86
CA ASN A 9 -8.87 13.97 9.15
C ASN A 9 -9.08 13.74 10.66
N SER A 10 -9.21 12.48 11.08
CA SER A 10 -9.43 12.12 12.49
C SER A 10 -8.56 10.94 12.90
N PRO A 11 -8.44 10.63 14.20
CA PRO A 11 -7.73 9.41 14.64
C PRO A 11 -8.33 8.11 14.07
N VAL A 12 -9.57 8.14 13.57
CA VAL A 12 -10.29 6.97 13.05
C VAL A 12 -10.02 6.76 11.55
N THR A 13 -9.86 7.83 10.78
CA THR A 13 -9.66 7.79 9.31
C THR A 13 -8.58 8.78 8.87
N TYR A 14 -7.77 8.38 7.88
CA TYR A 14 -6.80 9.27 7.26
C TYR A 14 -7.41 10.22 6.23
N GLU A 15 -8.66 9.97 5.82
CA GLU A 15 -9.31 10.73 4.77
C GLU A 15 -9.49 12.21 5.14
N GLY A 16 -9.06 13.08 4.24
CA GLY A 16 -8.97 14.51 4.45
C GLY A 16 -7.53 15.02 4.62
N TYR A 17 -7.43 16.27 5.07
CA TYR A 17 -6.18 16.97 5.34
C TYR A 17 -5.60 16.54 6.70
N GLY A 18 -4.30 16.33 6.76
CA GLY A 18 -3.62 16.05 8.01
C GLY A 18 -2.13 16.36 7.94
N SER A 19 -1.53 16.50 9.10
CA SER A 19 -0.08 16.44 9.28
C SER A 19 0.20 15.21 10.16
N ARG A 20 1.28 14.48 9.89
CA ARG A 20 1.50 13.21 10.61
C ARG A 20 1.80 13.52 12.08
N LEU A 21 0.83 13.29 12.95
CA LEU A 21 1.07 13.18 14.39
C LEU A 21 1.69 11.81 14.66
N GLY A 22 2.74 11.78 15.48
CA GLY A 22 3.41 10.55 15.87
C GLY A 22 2.44 9.54 16.47
N VAL A 23 2.66 8.24 16.24
CA VAL A 23 1.85 7.18 16.89
C VAL A 23 2.11 7.11 18.40
N GLU A 24 3.24 7.66 18.84
CA GLU A 24 3.69 7.71 20.22
C GLU A 24 4.31 9.08 20.53
N LYS A 25 4.28 9.49 21.81
CA LYS A 25 4.89 10.75 22.25
C LYS A 25 6.40 10.71 22.01
N GLY A 26 6.93 11.73 21.33
CA GLY A 26 8.36 11.81 21.00
C GLY A 26 8.76 11.10 19.69
N ALA A 27 7.80 10.58 18.93
CA ALA A 27 8.08 10.03 17.61
C ALA A 27 8.61 11.13 16.65
N ILE A 28 9.56 10.75 15.79
CA ILE A 28 10.07 11.60 14.72
C ILE A 28 8.94 11.83 13.72
N LEU A 29 8.67 13.10 13.39
CA LEU A 29 7.62 13.50 12.46
C LEU A 29 8.21 13.85 11.10
N ASP A 30 7.45 13.55 10.05
CA ASP A 30 7.81 13.95 8.69
C ASP A 30 7.57 15.46 8.52
N TRP A 31 8.49 16.15 7.84
CA TRP A 31 8.30 17.55 7.45
C TRP A 31 7.38 17.65 6.23
N SER A 32 6.10 17.32 6.44
CA SER A 32 5.09 17.31 5.37
C SER A 32 3.67 17.34 5.93
N ASP A 33 2.81 18.08 5.25
CA ASP A 33 1.37 17.85 5.31
C ASP A 33 0.94 16.85 4.23
N TYR A 34 -0.20 16.22 4.45
CA TYR A 34 -0.84 15.36 3.46
C TYR A 34 -2.33 15.60 3.33
N TYR A 35 -2.85 15.17 2.18
CA TYR A 35 -4.27 15.07 1.92
C TYR A 35 -4.54 13.67 1.37
N PHE A 36 -5.38 12.89 2.02
CA PHE A 36 -5.68 11.52 1.61
C PHE A 36 -7.15 11.42 1.19
N LEU A 37 -7.41 10.80 0.04
CA LEU A 37 -8.76 10.56 -0.48
C LEU A 37 -8.91 9.12 -0.93
N HIS A 38 -10.01 8.48 -0.52
CA HIS A 38 -10.44 7.26 -1.19
C HIS A 38 -11.02 7.63 -2.55
N LEU A 39 -10.56 7.01 -3.62
CA LEU A 39 -11.01 7.30 -4.99
C LEU A 39 -11.97 6.23 -5.53
N VAL A 40 -11.69 4.97 -5.21
CA VAL A 40 -12.48 3.79 -5.63
C VAL A 40 -12.44 2.76 -4.49
N PRO A 41 -13.55 2.03 -4.21
CA PRO A 41 -14.88 2.18 -4.81
C PRO A 41 -15.63 3.43 -4.33
N SER A 42 -16.73 3.79 -5.00
CA SER A 42 -17.46 5.05 -4.75
C SER A 42 -18.08 5.15 -3.36
N ASP A 43 -18.48 4.01 -2.79
CA ASP A 43 -19.02 3.87 -1.42
C ASP A 43 -17.96 4.07 -0.33
N ALA A 44 -16.67 3.91 -0.66
CA ALA A 44 -15.57 4.21 0.25
C ALA A 44 -15.22 5.70 0.32
N LYS A 45 -15.77 6.55 -0.55
CA LYS A 45 -15.50 8.00 -0.59
C LYS A 45 -16.26 8.71 0.53
N ASN A 46 -15.57 9.56 1.30
CA ASN A 46 -16.25 10.53 2.16
C ASN A 46 -16.31 11.90 1.47
N LEU A 47 -17.41 12.20 0.78
CA LEU A 47 -17.54 13.45 0.00
C LEU A 47 -17.44 14.73 0.84
N ASP A 48 -17.69 14.68 2.14
CA ASP A 48 -17.48 15.83 3.04
C ASP A 48 -15.99 16.15 3.21
N LYS A 49 -15.11 15.17 2.95
CA LYS A 49 -13.66 15.32 2.93
C LYS A 49 -13.10 15.68 1.56
N TRP A 50 -13.94 15.81 0.52
CA TRP A 50 -13.49 16.20 -0.80
C TRP A 50 -13.60 17.72 -0.98
N PRO A 51 -12.50 18.43 -1.32
CA PRO A 51 -12.56 19.87 -1.47
C PRO A 51 -13.45 20.26 -2.66
N MET A 52 -14.19 21.36 -2.50
CA MET A 52 -15.07 21.92 -3.54
C MET A 52 -14.43 23.10 -4.27
N VAL A 53 -13.23 23.52 -3.85
CA VAL A 53 -12.50 24.63 -4.45
C VAL A 53 -11.15 24.12 -4.96
N PRO A 54 -10.79 24.39 -6.23
CA PRO A 54 -11.63 25.00 -7.27
C PRO A 54 -12.85 24.13 -7.64
N CYS A 55 -13.90 24.73 -8.22
CA CYS A 55 -15.20 24.06 -8.46
C CYS A 55 -15.13 22.80 -9.33
N ASN A 56 -14.10 22.71 -10.18
CA ASN A 56 -13.84 21.55 -11.04
C ASN A 56 -12.92 20.50 -10.40
N LEU A 57 -12.43 20.70 -9.17
CA LEU A 57 -11.43 19.81 -8.57
C LEU A 57 -11.92 18.37 -8.44
N ARG A 58 -13.19 18.18 -8.04
CA ARG A 58 -13.80 16.85 -7.91
C ARG A 58 -13.85 16.14 -9.26
N GLU A 59 -14.39 16.80 -10.28
CA GLU A 59 -14.48 16.27 -11.64
C GLU A 59 -13.10 15.91 -12.22
N VAL A 60 -12.12 16.80 -12.05
CA VAL A 60 -10.73 16.57 -12.49
C VAL A 60 -10.13 15.37 -11.74
N THR A 61 -10.35 15.27 -10.42
CA THR A 61 -9.85 14.16 -9.60
C THR A 61 -10.48 12.84 -10.01
N GLU A 62 -11.79 12.82 -10.31
CA GLU A 62 -12.48 11.62 -10.78
C GLU A 62 -12.02 11.19 -12.17
N THR A 63 -11.83 12.15 -13.08
CA THR A 63 -11.27 11.88 -14.41
C THR A 63 -9.87 11.32 -14.32
N TYR A 64 -9.01 11.92 -13.50
CA TYR A 64 -7.65 11.45 -13.25
C TYR A 64 -7.64 10.05 -12.64
N SER A 65 -8.48 9.80 -11.63
CA SER A 65 -8.66 8.49 -11.01
C SER A 65 -9.01 7.41 -12.04
N ARG A 66 -9.95 7.69 -12.94
CA ARG A 66 -10.37 6.74 -13.97
C ARG A 66 -9.22 6.40 -14.93
N LYS A 67 -8.44 7.41 -15.34
CA LYS A 67 -7.26 7.20 -16.20
C LYS A 67 -6.18 6.38 -15.50
N LEU A 68 -5.96 6.61 -14.21
CA LEU A 68 -5.00 5.85 -13.41
C LEU A 68 -5.44 4.41 -13.13
N MET A 69 -6.75 4.16 -12.95
CA MET A 69 -7.28 2.80 -12.85
C MET A 69 -7.03 2.01 -14.14
N ASN A 70 -7.31 2.61 -15.31
CA ASN A 70 -7.00 1.98 -16.60
C ASN A 70 -5.49 1.69 -16.74
N LEU A 71 -4.64 2.62 -16.30
CA LEU A 71 -3.20 2.40 -16.29
C LEU A 71 -2.81 1.25 -15.34
N CYS A 72 -3.41 1.17 -14.15
CA CYS A 72 -3.15 0.07 -13.22
C CYS A 72 -3.52 -1.28 -13.83
N GLU A 73 -4.67 -1.38 -14.49
CA GLU A 73 -5.07 -2.60 -15.20
C GLU A 73 -4.02 -2.99 -16.26
N VAL A 74 -3.60 -2.06 -17.13
CA VAL A 74 -2.58 -2.32 -18.15
C VAL A 74 -1.26 -2.79 -17.53
N LEU A 75 -0.83 -2.15 -16.45
CA LEU A 75 0.41 -2.52 -15.75
C LEU A 75 0.31 -3.90 -15.11
N LEU A 76 -0.80 -4.23 -14.44
CA LEU A 76 -0.99 -5.54 -13.84
C LEU A 76 -0.98 -6.64 -14.91
N LYS A 77 -1.61 -6.41 -16.08
CA LYS A 77 -1.57 -7.35 -17.20
C LYS A 77 -0.17 -7.56 -17.77
N ALA A 78 0.57 -6.46 -17.95
CA ALA A 78 1.97 -6.53 -18.38
C ALA A 78 2.82 -7.31 -17.37
N MET A 79 2.63 -7.05 -16.07
CA MET A 79 3.33 -7.73 -14.99
C MET A 79 2.99 -9.22 -14.91
N SER A 80 1.75 -9.62 -15.19
CA SER A 80 1.36 -11.04 -15.28
C SER A 80 2.16 -11.74 -16.39
N ARG A 81 2.19 -11.14 -17.59
CA ARG A 81 2.86 -11.72 -18.76
C ARG A 81 4.37 -11.88 -18.54
N SER A 82 5.02 -10.90 -17.92
CA SER A 82 6.45 -11.01 -17.60
C SER A 82 6.77 -12.03 -16.51
N LEU A 83 5.77 -12.46 -15.72
CA LEU A 83 5.89 -13.59 -14.79
C LEU A 83 5.53 -14.94 -15.44
N GLY A 84 5.17 -14.97 -16.74
CA GLY A 84 4.73 -16.18 -17.43
C GLY A 84 3.32 -16.65 -17.01
N LEU A 85 2.52 -15.76 -16.43
CA LEU A 85 1.15 -16.03 -16.02
C LEU A 85 0.16 -15.67 -17.14
N ASP A 86 -1.08 -16.14 -17.00
CA ASP A 86 -2.20 -15.64 -17.80
C ASP A 86 -2.29 -14.11 -17.70
N GLU A 87 -2.59 -13.43 -18.81
CA GLU A 87 -2.53 -11.97 -18.90
C GLU A 87 -3.32 -11.29 -17.78
N ASP A 88 -4.52 -11.79 -17.48
CA ASP A 88 -5.40 -11.17 -16.48
C ASP A 88 -5.10 -11.63 -15.04
N TYR A 89 -4.12 -12.51 -14.84
CA TYR A 89 -3.91 -13.18 -13.55
C TYR A 89 -3.74 -12.20 -12.38
N LEU A 90 -2.76 -11.28 -12.44
CA LEU A 90 -2.53 -10.34 -11.34
C LEU A 90 -3.68 -9.35 -11.18
N HIS A 91 -4.34 -8.96 -12.28
CA HIS A 91 -5.51 -8.09 -12.22
C HIS A 91 -6.65 -8.76 -11.42
N VAL A 92 -6.94 -10.03 -11.72
CA VAL A 92 -7.91 -10.84 -10.98
C VAL A 92 -7.47 -11.06 -9.53
N ALA A 93 -6.19 -11.35 -9.30
CA ALA A 93 -5.63 -11.54 -7.94
C ALA A 93 -5.67 -10.26 -7.09
N PHE A 94 -5.77 -9.09 -7.70
CA PHE A 94 -6.02 -7.82 -7.02
C PHE A 94 -7.53 -7.54 -6.79
N GLY A 95 -8.42 -8.37 -7.32
CA GLY A 95 -9.88 -8.23 -7.18
C GLY A 95 -10.62 -7.89 -8.46
N GLY A 96 -9.91 -7.80 -9.60
CA GLY A 96 -10.49 -7.48 -10.90
C GLY A 96 -11.10 -6.08 -10.97
N SER A 97 -11.88 -5.83 -12.02
CA SER A 97 -12.41 -4.49 -12.35
C SER A 97 -13.28 -3.90 -11.23
N ASP A 98 -13.97 -4.73 -10.45
CA ASP A 98 -14.91 -4.29 -9.42
C ASP A 98 -14.35 -4.38 -7.98
N GLY A 99 -13.20 -5.05 -7.80
CA GLY A 99 -12.62 -5.31 -6.47
C GLY A 99 -11.41 -4.44 -6.12
N ILE A 100 -10.72 -3.87 -7.12
CA ILE A 100 -9.55 -3.03 -6.88
C ILE A 100 -9.97 -1.73 -6.17
N SER A 101 -9.28 -1.41 -5.08
CA SER A 101 -9.46 -0.14 -4.38
C SER A 101 -8.34 0.82 -4.74
N ALA A 102 -8.67 2.09 -4.90
CA ALA A 102 -7.71 3.14 -5.18
C ALA A 102 -7.83 4.26 -4.19
N CYS A 103 -6.69 4.78 -3.74
CA CYS A 103 -6.64 6.02 -3.00
C CYS A 103 -5.54 6.93 -3.55
N MET A 104 -5.75 8.22 -3.34
CA MET A 104 -4.79 9.25 -3.65
C MET A 104 -4.27 9.85 -2.36
N ARG A 105 -2.97 10.11 -2.31
CA ARG A 105 -2.35 10.85 -1.22
C ARG A 105 -1.46 11.94 -1.78
N VAL A 106 -1.66 13.14 -1.27
CA VAL A 106 -0.69 14.21 -1.39
C VAL A 106 0.38 13.97 -0.33
N ASN A 107 1.49 13.33 -0.72
CA ASN A 107 2.73 13.02 0.01
C ASN A 107 2.74 12.12 1.28
N TYR A 108 3.91 11.47 1.43
CA TYR A 108 4.33 10.25 2.14
C TYR A 108 3.80 8.92 1.58
N TYR A 109 4.74 8.03 1.25
CA TYR A 109 4.52 6.82 0.48
C TYR A 109 4.73 5.58 1.35
N PRO A 110 3.67 4.95 1.88
CA PRO A 110 3.80 3.64 2.50
C PRO A 110 4.09 2.57 1.44
N LYS A 111 4.80 1.52 1.85
CA LYS A 111 5.09 0.37 0.98
C LYS A 111 3.80 -0.37 0.62
N CYS A 112 3.66 -0.74 -0.65
CA CYS A 112 2.69 -1.74 -1.09
C CYS A 112 3.44 -3.06 -1.31
N PRO A 113 3.41 -3.99 -0.35
CA PRO A 113 4.19 -5.23 -0.48
C PRO A 113 3.53 -6.24 -1.42
N GLN A 114 2.31 -5.96 -1.88
CA GLN A 114 1.47 -6.92 -2.58
C GLN A 114 2.09 -7.40 -3.89
N PRO A 115 2.68 -6.54 -4.75
CA PRO A 115 3.36 -7.04 -5.95
C PRO A 115 4.56 -7.92 -5.62
N GLU A 116 5.30 -7.63 -4.55
CA GLU A 116 6.43 -8.45 -4.11
C GLU A 116 5.95 -9.82 -3.63
N ILE A 117 4.92 -9.86 -2.80
CA ILE A 117 4.43 -11.12 -2.23
C ILE A 117 3.74 -11.98 -3.30
N LEU A 118 2.84 -11.41 -4.10
CA LEU A 118 2.14 -12.14 -5.17
C LEU A 118 3.11 -12.71 -6.21
N SER A 119 4.17 -11.97 -6.55
CA SER A 119 5.20 -12.45 -7.48
C SER A 119 6.19 -13.42 -6.85
N ASN A 120 5.92 -13.94 -5.65
CA ASN A 120 6.82 -14.79 -4.87
C ASN A 120 8.23 -14.18 -4.71
N GLY A 121 8.30 -12.85 -4.66
CA GLY A 121 9.54 -12.09 -4.49
C GLY A 121 10.26 -11.75 -5.80
N THR A 122 9.73 -12.07 -6.99
CA THR A 122 10.35 -11.65 -8.25
C THR A 122 10.37 -10.12 -8.39
N TYR A 123 9.25 -9.46 -8.10
CA TYR A 123 9.22 -8.01 -7.96
C TYR A 123 9.58 -7.60 -6.54
N LYS A 124 10.23 -6.45 -6.40
CA LYS A 124 10.69 -5.93 -5.10
C LYS A 124 10.01 -4.61 -4.77
N SER A 125 9.44 -4.52 -3.57
CA SER A 125 8.91 -3.31 -2.96
C SER A 125 10.06 -2.57 -2.25
N ILE A 126 10.64 -1.60 -2.93
CA ILE A 126 11.87 -0.89 -2.51
C ILE A 126 11.59 0.27 -1.56
N GLU A 127 12.52 0.51 -0.64
CA GLU A 127 12.54 1.67 0.24
C GLU A 127 12.82 2.97 -0.50
N HIS A 128 12.02 3.99 -0.21
CA HIS A 128 12.17 5.30 -0.80
C HIS A 128 11.78 6.38 0.22
N ARG A 129 12.36 7.58 0.06
CA ARG A 129 12.10 8.76 0.91
C ARG A 129 12.06 10.01 0.05
N ALA A 130 11.31 11.01 0.50
CA ALA A 130 11.33 12.35 -0.07
C ALA A 130 12.13 13.26 0.86
N LEU A 131 13.10 14.01 0.31
CA LEU A 131 13.88 14.97 1.07
C LEU A 131 13.22 16.35 1.00
N ALA A 132 13.17 17.04 2.14
CA ALA A 132 12.85 18.45 2.18
C ALA A 132 14.05 19.27 1.67
N ASN A 133 13.75 20.45 1.13
CA ASN A 133 14.75 21.42 0.70
C ASN A 133 14.32 22.81 1.18
N SER A 134 15.27 23.76 1.23
CA SER A 134 15.02 25.14 1.67
C SER A 134 14.73 26.12 0.53
N GLY A 135 14.67 25.63 -0.71
CA GLY A 135 14.36 26.43 -1.91
C GLY A 135 12.87 26.51 -2.13
N ASP A 136 12.34 25.64 -3.01
CA ASP A 136 10.94 25.67 -3.44
C ASP A 136 10.08 24.59 -2.75
N ASP A 137 8.81 24.93 -2.60
CA ASP A 137 7.77 23.99 -2.17
C ASP A 137 7.61 22.85 -3.18
N ARG A 138 7.54 21.61 -2.68
CA ARG A 138 7.35 20.40 -3.49
C ARG A 138 5.98 19.77 -3.25
N LEU A 139 5.14 19.75 -4.28
CA LEU A 139 3.87 19.02 -4.28
C LEU A 139 4.01 17.71 -5.07
N THR A 140 3.51 16.59 -4.51
CA THR A 140 3.37 15.34 -5.28
C THR A 140 2.03 14.71 -4.97
N ILE A 141 1.46 14.08 -6.00
CA ILE A 141 0.23 13.30 -5.91
C ILE A 141 0.59 11.83 -6.14
N ALA A 142 0.45 11.03 -5.09
CA ALA A 142 0.67 9.60 -5.13
C ALA A 142 -0.68 8.87 -5.34
N PHE A 143 -0.70 7.90 -6.24
CA PHE A 143 -1.83 7.00 -6.44
C PHE A 143 -1.45 5.61 -5.96
N PHE A 144 -2.30 5.01 -5.14
CA PHE A 144 -2.11 3.65 -4.65
C PHE A 144 -3.21 2.76 -5.22
N CYS A 145 -2.80 1.87 -6.13
CA CYS A 145 -3.63 0.77 -6.60
C CYS A 145 -3.49 -0.38 -5.60
N ASN A 146 -4.56 -0.64 -4.87
CA ASN A 146 -4.59 -1.62 -3.81
C ASN A 146 -5.55 -2.76 -4.18
N PRO A 147 -5.28 -3.99 -3.76
CA PRO A 147 -6.24 -5.06 -3.96
C PRO A 147 -7.56 -4.82 -3.21
N ARG A 148 -8.52 -5.69 -3.44
CA ARG A 148 -9.68 -5.85 -2.57
C ARG A 148 -9.26 -6.26 -1.16
N GLY A 149 -9.91 -5.66 -0.16
CA GLY A 149 -9.47 -5.72 1.23
C GLY A 149 -9.53 -7.09 1.91
N ASP A 150 -10.44 -7.96 1.47
CA ASP A 150 -10.65 -9.32 1.97
C ASP A 150 -9.72 -10.36 1.31
N LEU A 151 -9.00 -9.98 0.26
CA LEU A 151 -8.12 -10.92 -0.44
C LEU A 151 -6.91 -11.27 0.41
N PRO A 152 -6.47 -12.55 0.40
CA PRO A 152 -5.29 -12.97 1.13
C PRO A 152 -4.04 -12.37 0.49
N ILE A 153 -3.08 -11.98 1.32
CA ILE A 153 -1.73 -11.64 0.86
C ILE A 153 -0.89 -12.91 0.88
N ALA A 154 -0.69 -13.52 -0.29
CA ALA A 154 0.12 -14.72 -0.47
C ALA A 154 0.76 -14.75 -1.87
N PRO A 155 1.80 -15.58 -2.09
CA PRO A 155 2.31 -15.84 -3.43
C PRO A 155 1.25 -16.42 -4.35
N ALA A 156 1.30 -16.04 -5.62
CA ALA A 156 0.51 -16.68 -6.68
C ALA A 156 0.84 -18.17 -6.73
N ALA A 157 -0.17 -19.04 -6.67
CA ALA A 157 0.03 -20.49 -6.62
C ALA A 157 0.86 -21.02 -7.81
N GLN A 158 0.69 -20.42 -8.99
CA GLN A 158 1.41 -20.72 -10.22
C GLN A 158 2.92 -20.41 -10.14
N LEU A 159 3.33 -19.55 -9.22
CA LEU A 159 4.73 -19.17 -9.00
C LEU A 159 5.39 -19.95 -7.85
N VAL A 160 4.66 -20.87 -7.24
CA VAL A 160 5.15 -21.73 -6.16
C VAL A 160 5.33 -23.14 -6.70
N SER A 161 6.54 -23.68 -6.59
CA SER A 161 6.89 -25.04 -7.02
C SER A 161 8.02 -25.61 -6.14
N PRO A 162 8.34 -26.91 -6.22
CA PRO A 162 9.49 -27.46 -5.50
C PRO A 162 10.83 -26.76 -5.82
N GLY A 163 11.00 -26.24 -7.04
CA GLY A 163 12.19 -25.47 -7.44
C GLY A 163 12.11 -23.97 -7.12
N SER A 164 10.94 -23.46 -6.75
CA SER A 164 10.71 -22.08 -6.32
C SER A 164 9.68 -22.09 -5.19
N PRO A 165 10.09 -22.46 -3.96
CA PRO A 165 9.16 -22.57 -2.85
C PRO A 165 8.56 -21.21 -2.49
N ALA A 166 7.45 -21.21 -1.76
CA ALA A 166 6.84 -19.99 -1.28
C ALA A 166 7.82 -19.21 -0.40
N ALA A 167 8.12 -17.96 -0.78
CA ALA A 167 8.98 -17.07 -0.01
C ALA A 167 8.22 -16.39 1.14
N TYR A 168 6.89 -16.35 1.05
CA TYR A 168 6.02 -15.67 2.00
C TYR A 168 4.83 -16.57 2.39
N GLY A 169 4.36 -16.42 3.63
CA GLY A 169 3.07 -16.97 4.05
C GLY A 169 3.14 -18.29 4.85
N GLN A 170 2.64 -18.22 6.08
CA GLN A 170 2.20 -19.40 6.86
C GLN A 170 0.77 -19.22 7.42
N ARG A 171 0.25 -17.98 7.51
CA ARG A 171 -1.15 -17.69 7.81
C ARG A 171 -1.71 -16.74 6.75
N PRO A 172 -2.88 -17.02 6.17
CA PRO A 172 -3.56 -16.05 5.32
C PRO A 172 -3.98 -14.87 6.19
N ILE A 173 -3.33 -13.73 6.01
CA ILE A 173 -3.86 -12.44 6.46
C ILE A 173 -4.49 -11.75 5.26
N SER A 174 -5.65 -11.14 5.47
CA SER A 174 -6.28 -10.30 4.46
C SER A 174 -5.52 -9.00 4.27
N PHE A 175 -5.70 -8.37 3.12
CA PHE A 175 -5.12 -7.05 2.87
C PHE A 175 -5.57 -5.98 3.88
N ASN A 176 -6.80 -6.06 4.37
CA ASN A 176 -7.31 -5.19 5.43
C ASN A 176 -6.59 -5.39 6.76
N GLU A 177 -6.31 -6.63 7.14
CA GLU A 177 -5.53 -6.92 8.36
C GLU A 177 -4.09 -6.41 8.23
N TYR A 178 -3.47 -6.63 7.07
CA TYR A 178 -2.13 -6.09 6.79
C TYR A 178 -2.12 -4.55 6.87
N ARG A 179 -3.10 -3.88 6.24
CA ARG A 179 -3.26 -2.42 6.32
C ARG A 179 -3.45 -1.94 7.76
N LYS A 180 -4.26 -2.64 8.55
CA LYS A 180 -4.50 -2.32 9.96
C LYS A 180 -3.22 -2.48 10.78
N TYR A 181 -2.42 -3.51 10.51
CA TYR A 181 -1.13 -3.72 11.16
C TYR A 181 -0.12 -2.62 10.84
N VAL A 182 0.05 -2.27 9.55
CA VAL A 182 0.91 -1.15 9.13
C VAL A 182 0.46 0.17 9.79
N ARG A 183 -0.86 0.38 9.90
CA ARG A 183 -1.44 1.56 10.55
C ARG A 183 -1.08 1.65 12.03
N THR A 184 -1.20 0.56 12.78
CA THR A 184 -1.02 0.60 14.24
C THR A 184 0.43 0.60 14.67
N LYS A 185 1.33 0.00 13.90
CA LYS A 185 2.76 -0.11 14.23
C LYS A 185 3.63 1.00 13.65
N GLY A 186 3.06 1.84 12.78
CA GLY A 186 3.78 2.88 12.07
C GLY A 186 4.67 2.34 10.95
N ALA A 187 5.38 3.25 10.29
CA ALA A 187 6.33 2.88 9.24
C ALA A 187 7.62 2.37 9.88
N ARG A 188 8.00 1.12 9.59
CA ARG A 188 9.19 0.46 10.16
C ARG A 188 10.04 -0.20 9.07
N GLY A 189 10.29 0.53 7.99
CA GLY A 189 11.09 0.01 6.89
C GLY A 189 10.50 -1.29 6.32
N ARG A 190 11.33 -2.33 6.17
CA ARG A 190 10.94 -3.64 5.58
C ARG A 190 10.41 -4.64 6.61
N GLU A 191 10.43 -4.30 7.90
CA GLU A 191 10.09 -5.22 8.99
C GLU A 191 8.74 -5.94 8.76
N GLN A 192 7.73 -5.25 8.22
CA GLN A 192 6.40 -5.84 8.01
C GLN A 192 6.38 -6.94 6.93
N VAL A 193 7.15 -6.75 5.85
CA VAL A 193 7.30 -7.75 4.77
C VAL A 193 8.21 -8.88 5.23
N GLU A 194 9.24 -8.54 5.98
CA GLU A 194 10.18 -9.49 6.55
C GLU A 194 9.54 -10.39 7.62
N ALA A 195 8.58 -9.88 8.40
CA ALA A 195 7.84 -10.65 9.39
C ALA A 195 7.00 -11.79 8.78
N ILE A 196 6.62 -11.68 7.50
CA ILE A 196 5.88 -12.70 6.76
C ILE A 196 6.76 -13.50 5.79
N SER A 197 8.05 -13.18 5.71
CA SER A 197 9.06 -13.94 4.96
C SER A 197 9.38 -15.25 5.68
N LEU A 198 9.39 -16.35 4.93
CA LEU A 198 9.68 -17.68 5.48
C LEU A 198 11.18 -17.88 5.73
N ALA A 199 12.05 -17.27 4.93
CA ALA A 199 13.50 -17.35 5.12
C ALA A 199 13.96 -16.73 6.45
N ASN A 200 13.39 -15.57 6.81
CA ASN A 200 13.75 -14.88 8.06
C ASN A 200 13.28 -15.64 9.30
N LYS A 201 12.17 -16.38 9.19
CA LYS A 201 11.69 -17.24 10.27
C LYS A 201 12.61 -18.44 10.49
N LEU A 202 13.00 -19.14 9.43
CA LEU A 202 13.94 -20.27 9.52
C LEU A 202 15.26 -19.85 10.17
N LEU A 203 15.77 -18.67 9.84
CA LEU A 203 16.95 -18.10 10.49
C LEU A 203 16.73 -17.83 11.98
N HIS A 204 15.56 -17.31 12.37
CA HIS A 204 15.24 -17.05 13.77
C HIS A 204 15.05 -18.35 14.58
N GLU A 205 14.39 -19.36 14.00
CA GLU A 205 14.19 -20.68 14.60
C GLU A 205 15.53 -21.42 14.76
N GLN A 206 16.43 -21.33 13.78
CA GLN A 206 17.79 -21.89 13.87
C GLN A 206 18.65 -21.20 14.94
N GLN A 207 18.45 -19.90 15.17
CA GLN A 207 19.15 -19.14 16.23
C GLN A 207 18.59 -19.39 17.63
N GLN A 208 17.38 -19.94 17.75
CA GLN A 208 16.71 -20.24 19.02
C GLN A 208 16.66 -21.74 19.34
N ALA A 209 17.12 -22.60 18.44
CA ALA A 209 17.23 -24.03 18.71
C ALA A 209 18.23 -24.27 19.85
N PRO A 210 17.85 -24.99 20.93
CA PRO A 210 18.81 -25.36 21.97
C PRO A 210 19.94 -26.15 21.32
N ALA A 211 21.18 -25.84 21.68
CA ALA A 211 22.33 -26.65 21.28
C ALA A 211 22.02 -28.09 21.69
N ALA A 212 21.93 -29.00 20.72
CA ALA A 212 21.79 -30.41 21.01
C ALA A 212 23.01 -30.80 21.86
N GLU A 213 22.77 -31.15 23.12
CA GLU A 213 23.79 -31.69 24.02
C GLU A 213 24.25 -33.04 23.45
N GLU A 214 25.52 -33.09 22.99
CA GLU A 214 26.30 -34.32 22.83
C GLU A 214 26.96 -34.71 24.16
#